data_AF-A0A925GWI4-F1
#
_entry.id   AF-A0A925GWI4-F1
#
_cell.length_a   1.000
_cell.length_b   1.000
_cell.length_c   1.000
_cell.angle_alpha   90.00
_cell.angle_beta   90.00
_cell.angle_gamma   90.00
#
_symmetry.space_group_name_H-M   'P 1'
#
loop_
_entity.id
_entity.type
_entity.pdbx_description
1 polymer ?
#
loop_
_entity_poly.entity_id
_entity_poly.type
_entity_poly.pdbx_seq_one_letter_code
_entity_poly.pdbx_strand_id
1 'polypeptide(L)'
;MMRRIVVATAAVALVVCYAPVIRGMANQWSHDQDMGHGFAVPIVALWIVWEERKRWIALPRQPSWWGLVVLAVAACVHFVSVMGAGLFAGSVAFVLSIAGAVLCLGGFAFLRTWTFPFLLALFMLPKLAIVYNQVTLPLQLLASRLPAGCLLSWARSHLTPLPEL
;
A
#
# COMPACT_ATOMS: atom_id res chain seq x y z
N MET A 1 -24.75 -9.46 -20.22
CA MET A 1 -24.88 -10.15 -18.93
C MET A 1 -23.60 -10.90 -18.55
N MET A 2 -23.10 -11.80 -19.39
CA MET A 2 -21.89 -12.61 -19.17
C MET A 2 -20.64 -11.83 -18.70
N ARG A 3 -20.36 -10.67 -19.29
CA ARG A 3 -19.18 -9.85 -18.92
C ARG A 3 -19.26 -9.25 -17.51
N ARG A 4 -20.46 -8.87 -17.04
CA ARG A 4 -20.65 -8.38 -15.67
C ARG A 4 -20.38 -9.49 -14.66
N ILE A 5 -20.76 -10.72 -15.00
CA ILE A 5 -20.48 -11.90 -14.20
C ILE A 5 -18.97 -12.12 -14.12
N VAL A 6 -18.25 -12.11 -15.24
CA VAL A 6 -16.77 -12.28 -15.24
C VAL A 6 -16.07 -11.23 -14.38
N VAL A 7 -16.46 -9.95 -14.50
CA VAL A 7 -15.91 -8.87 -13.67
C VAL A 7 -16.20 -9.11 -12.19
N ALA A 8 -17.44 -9.47 -11.84
CA ALA A 8 -17.83 -9.73 -10.46
C ALA A 8 -17.08 -10.94 -9.89
N THR A 9 -16.97 -12.03 -10.64
CA THR A 9 -16.23 -13.23 -10.22
C THR A 9 -14.75 -12.94 -10.03
N ALA A 10 -14.12 -12.19 -10.95
CA ALA A 10 -12.72 -11.79 -10.81
C ALA A 10 -12.50 -10.90 -9.59
N ALA A 11 -13.39 -9.92 -9.34
CA ALA A 11 -13.32 -9.06 -8.17
C ALA A 11 -13.47 -9.87 -6.86
N VAL A 12 -14.44 -10.78 -6.79
CA VAL A 12 -14.64 -11.66 -5.64
C VAL A 12 -13.42 -12.56 -5.44
N ALA A 13 -12.89 -13.18 -6.49
CA ALA A 13 -11.71 -14.03 -6.41
C ALA A 13 -10.49 -13.26 -5.88
N LEU A 14 -10.26 -12.03 -6.36
CA LEU A 14 -9.18 -11.19 -5.86
C LEU A 14 -9.36 -10.84 -4.38
N VAL A 15 -10.56 -10.45 -3.96
CA VAL A 15 -10.84 -10.13 -2.55
C VAL A 15 -10.62 -11.35 -1.65
N VAL A 16 -11.04 -12.53 -2.09
CA VAL A 16 -10.88 -13.77 -1.31
C VAL A 16 -9.40 -14.17 -1.23
N CYS A 17 -8.68 -14.22 -2.36
CA CYS A 17 -7.27 -14.60 -2.39
C CYS A 17 -6.38 -13.64 -1.58
N TYR A 18 -6.67 -12.34 -1.65
CA TYR A 18 -5.91 -11.31 -0.93
C TYR A 18 -6.53 -10.92 0.42
N ALA A 19 -7.55 -11.63 0.91
CA ALA A 19 -8.17 -11.37 2.21
C ALA A 19 -7.16 -11.22 3.37
N PRO A 20 -6.14 -12.10 3.54
CA PRO A 20 -5.14 -11.91 4.60
C PRO A 20 -4.30 -10.64 4.41
N VAL A 21 -3.97 -10.28 3.17
CA VAL A 21 -3.22 -9.06 2.85
C VAL A 21 -4.06 -7.82 3.14
N ILE A 22 -5.33 -7.80 2.72
CA ILE A 22 -6.27 -6.71 2.97
C ILE A 22 -6.48 -6.51 4.47
N ARG A 23 -6.65 -7.60 5.23
CA ARG A 23 -6.74 -7.54 6.70
C ARG A 23 -5.45 -7.04 7.33
N GLY A 24 -4.29 -7.47 6.83
CA GLY A 24 -2.99 -7.00 7.29
C GLY A 24 -2.82 -5.50 7.08
N MET A 25 -3.17 -5.00 5.88
CA MET A 25 -3.15 -3.56 5.58
C MET A 25 -4.08 -2.78 6.50
N ALA A 26 -5.33 -3.24 6.66
CA ALA A 26 -6.30 -2.60 7.55
C ALA A 26 -5.83 -2.59 9.01
N ASN A 27 -5.22 -3.68 9.48
CA ASN A 27 -4.66 -3.77 10.82
C ASN A 27 -3.49 -2.80 11.02
N GLN A 28 -2.65 -2.62 10.01
CA GLN A 28 -1.56 -1.67 10.08
C GLN A 28 -2.07 -0.23 10.09
N TRP A 29 -3.01 0.11 9.22
CA TRP A 29 -3.59 1.45 9.18
C TRP A 29 -4.32 1.81 10.48
N SER A 30 -4.88 0.84 11.20
CA SER A 30 -5.58 1.10 12.47
C SER A 30 -4.65 1.23 13.68
N HIS A 31 -3.48 0.57 13.67
CA HIS A 31 -2.58 0.54 14.83
C HIS A 31 -1.33 1.41 14.67
N ASP A 32 -0.96 1.78 13.44
CA ASP A 32 0.22 2.59 13.14
C ASP A 32 -0.18 4.04 12.88
N GLN A 33 0.19 4.94 13.81
CA GLN A 33 -0.19 6.36 13.77
C GLN A 33 0.29 7.07 12.49
N ASP A 34 1.42 6.64 11.92
CA ASP A 34 1.95 7.22 10.68
C ASP A 34 1.14 6.81 9.45
N MET A 35 0.38 5.70 9.54
CA MET A 35 -0.27 5.04 8.41
C MET A 35 -1.80 5.11 8.46
N GLY A 36 -2.38 5.88 9.39
CA GLY A 36 -3.83 6.07 9.50
C GLY A 36 -4.49 6.65 8.22
N HIS A 37 -3.71 7.39 7.43
CA HIS A 37 -4.15 7.91 6.13
C HIS A 37 -4.42 6.83 5.08
N GLY A 38 -3.93 5.59 5.29
CA GLY A 38 -4.11 4.47 4.38
C GLY A 38 -5.58 4.10 4.11
N PHE A 39 -6.51 4.40 5.02
CA PHE A 39 -7.96 4.20 4.81
C PHE A 39 -8.60 5.18 3.82
N ALA A 40 -8.07 6.39 3.70
CA ALA A 40 -8.65 7.41 2.81
C ALA A 40 -8.42 7.05 1.33
N VAL A 41 -7.27 6.49 1.02
CA VAL A 41 -6.84 6.11 -0.33
C VAL A 41 -7.82 5.17 -1.04
N PRO A 42 -8.20 3.99 -0.52
CA PRO A 42 -9.12 3.08 -1.22
C PRO A 42 -10.51 3.70 -1.41
N ILE A 43 -10.97 4.55 -0.47
CA ILE A 43 -12.25 5.25 -0.59
C ILE A 43 -12.19 6.25 -1.75
N VAL A 44 -11.15 7.08 -1.80
CA VAL A 44 -10.95 8.07 -2.87
C VAL A 44 -10.73 7.38 -4.21
N ALA A 45 -9.95 6.29 -4.27
CA ALA A 45 -9.76 5.50 -5.48
C ALA A 45 -11.09 4.93 -6.01
N LEU A 46 -11.93 4.37 -5.14
CA LEU A 46 -13.26 3.87 -5.51
C LEU A 46 -14.18 4.99 -5.98
N TRP A 47 -14.13 6.16 -5.33
CA TRP A 47 -14.90 7.32 -5.75
C TRP A 47 -14.48 7.82 -7.14
N ILE A 48 -13.17 7.94 -7.42
CA ILE A 48 -12.67 8.33 -8.75
C ILE A 48 -13.11 7.30 -9.81
N VAL A 49 -13.02 6.02 -9.48
CA VAL A 49 -13.50 4.93 -10.34
C VAL A 49 -14.99 5.09 -10.65
N TRP A 50 -15.78 5.46 -9.66
CA TRP A 50 -17.20 5.70 -9.81
C TRP A 50 -17.49 6.96 -10.64
N GLU A 51 -16.81 8.07 -10.37
CA GLU A 51 -16.94 9.36 -11.06
C GLU A 51 -16.66 9.21 -12.56
N GLU A 52 -15.53 8.57 -12.89
CA GLU A 52 -15.00 8.44 -14.26
C GLU A 52 -15.63 7.29 -15.05
N ARG A 53 -16.52 6.51 -14.44
CA ARG A 53 -17.15 5.32 -15.06
C ARG A 53 -17.76 5.59 -16.43
N LYS A 54 -18.34 6.79 -16.64
CA LYS A 54 -18.97 7.18 -17.91
C LYS A 54 -17.91 7.33 -19.01
N ARG A 55 -16.79 7.97 -18.70
CA ARG A 55 -15.63 8.11 -19.61
C ARG A 55 -15.07 6.73 -19.97
N TRP A 56 -15.08 5.80 -19.03
CA TRP A 56 -14.57 4.45 -19.22
C TRP A 56 -15.48 3.55 -20.04
N ILE A 57 -16.80 3.70 -19.90
CA ILE A 57 -17.74 2.93 -20.71
C ILE A 57 -17.65 3.29 -22.20
N ALA A 58 -17.28 4.53 -22.52
CA ALA A 58 -17.11 5.03 -23.88
C ALA A 58 -15.80 4.56 -24.57
N LEU A 59 -14.79 4.10 -23.82
CA LEU A 59 -13.55 3.61 -24.40
C LEU A 59 -13.74 2.25 -25.09
N PRO A 60 -13.19 2.06 -26.30
CA PRO A 60 -13.19 0.76 -26.96
C PRO A 60 -12.40 -0.25 -26.11
N ARG A 61 -13.03 -1.36 -25.78
CA ARG A 61 -12.40 -2.43 -24.98
C ARG A 61 -11.57 -3.31 -25.90
N GLN A 62 -10.28 -3.39 -25.64
CA GLN A 62 -9.35 -4.24 -26.36
C GLN A 62 -8.64 -5.16 -25.37
N PRO A 63 -9.26 -6.29 -24.97
CA PRO A 63 -8.66 -7.21 -24.00
C PRO A 63 -7.27 -7.63 -24.45
N SER A 64 -6.30 -7.60 -23.53
CA SER A 64 -4.90 -7.90 -23.84
C SER A 64 -4.41 -9.13 -23.10
N TRP A 65 -3.73 -10.03 -23.83
CA TRP A 65 -3.05 -11.20 -23.27
C TRP A 65 -1.92 -10.83 -22.31
N TRP A 66 -1.36 -9.62 -22.44
CA TRP A 66 -0.38 -9.10 -21.47
C TRP A 66 -0.93 -9.00 -20.05
N GLY A 67 -2.26 -8.85 -19.88
CA GLY A 67 -2.88 -8.90 -18.57
C GLY A 67 -2.67 -10.24 -17.86
N LEU A 68 -2.62 -11.36 -18.60
CA LEU A 68 -2.35 -12.69 -18.03
C LEU A 68 -0.90 -12.80 -17.56
N VAL A 69 0.04 -12.22 -18.30
CA VAL A 69 1.45 -12.16 -17.88
C VAL A 69 1.58 -11.35 -16.58
N VAL A 70 0.93 -10.18 -16.51
CA VAL A 70 0.91 -9.36 -15.29
C VAL A 70 0.28 -10.11 -14.11
N LEU A 71 -0.84 -10.83 -14.34
CA LEU A 71 -1.47 -11.67 -13.32
C LEU A 71 -0.55 -12.81 -12.85
N ALA A 72 0.17 -13.46 -13.76
CA ALA A 72 1.11 -14.52 -13.43
C ALA A 72 2.27 -13.97 -12.57
N VAL A 73 2.83 -12.82 -12.94
CA VAL A 73 3.85 -12.13 -12.13
C VAL A 73 3.29 -11.77 -10.76
N ALA A 74 2.08 -11.20 -10.69
CA ALA A 74 1.44 -10.83 -9.43
C ALA A 74 1.21 -12.06 -8.52
N ALA A 75 0.83 -13.20 -9.10
CA ALA A 75 0.68 -14.46 -8.37
C ALA A 75 2.03 -14.96 -7.83
N CYS A 76 3.10 -14.90 -8.61
CA CYS A 76 4.46 -15.23 -8.15
C CYS A 76 4.90 -14.33 -6.99
N VAL A 77 4.70 -13.01 -7.10
CA VAL A 77 5.03 -12.06 -6.03
C VAL A 77 4.18 -12.34 -4.78
N HIS A 78 2.89 -12.66 -4.94
CA HIS A 78 2.03 -13.03 -3.83
C HIS A 78 2.52 -14.30 -3.13
N PHE A 79 2.90 -15.33 -3.90
CA PHE A 79 3.46 -16.55 -3.35
C PHE A 79 4.73 -16.27 -2.52
N VAL A 80 5.66 -15.48 -3.06
CA VAL A 80 6.87 -15.04 -2.34
C VAL A 80 6.54 -14.22 -1.09
N SER A 81 5.47 -13.41 -1.12
CA SER A 81 5.01 -12.66 0.06
C SER A 81 4.60 -13.56 1.21
N VAL A 82 3.91 -14.67 0.90
CA VAL A 82 3.49 -15.67 1.88
C VAL A 82 4.69 -16.46 2.42
N MET A 83 5.75 -16.63 1.63
CA MET A 83 7.00 -17.28 2.06
C MET A 83 7.87 -16.41 2.99
N GLY A 84 7.47 -15.17 3.28
CA GLY A 84 8.17 -14.31 4.24
C GLY A 84 8.61 -12.95 3.71
N ALA A 85 8.37 -12.61 2.44
CA ALA A 85 8.64 -11.25 1.94
C ALA A 85 7.68 -10.19 2.52
N GLY A 86 6.65 -10.62 3.26
CA GLY A 86 5.89 -9.79 4.17
C GLY A 86 4.74 -9.02 3.51
N LEU A 87 4.08 -8.20 4.33
CA LEU A 87 2.82 -7.54 3.97
C LEU A 87 2.99 -6.55 2.80
N PHE A 88 4.13 -5.85 2.70
CA PHE A 88 4.41 -4.95 1.58
C PHE A 88 4.39 -5.68 0.24
N ALA A 89 5.12 -6.80 0.13
CA ALA A 89 5.16 -7.61 -1.08
C ALA A 89 3.76 -8.13 -1.45
N GLY A 90 2.99 -8.57 -0.44
CA GLY A 90 1.60 -9.00 -0.64
C GLY A 90 0.69 -7.87 -1.14
N SER A 91 0.89 -6.66 -0.63
CA SER A 91 0.12 -5.46 -1.01
C SER A 91 0.46 -5.01 -2.44
N VAL A 92 1.74 -5.05 -2.82
CA VAL A 92 2.19 -4.82 -4.21
C VAL A 92 1.57 -5.85 -5.14
N ALA A 93 1.61 -7.14 -4.77
CA ALA A 93 0.99 -8.20 -5.55
C ALA A 93 -0.52 -8.00 -5.73
N PHE A 94 -1.23 -7.51 -4.71
CA PHE A 94 -2.64 -7.17 -4.82
C PHE A 94 -2.91 -6.09 -5.86
N VAL A 95 -2.15 -4.98 -5.80
CA VAL A 95 -2.28 -3.87 -6.76
C VAL A 95 -1.94 -4.33 -8.19
N LEU A 96 -0.87 -5.13 -8.35
CA LEU A 96 -0.50 -5.72 -9.64
C LEU A 96 -1.59 -6.65 -10.19
N SER A 97 -2.22 -7.45 -9.33
CA SER A 97 -3.33 -8.33 -9.73
C SER A 97 -4.54 -7.55 -10.22
N ILE A 98 -4.88 -6.43 -9.59
CA ILE A 98 -5.93 -5.52 -10.09
C ILE A 98 -5.55 -4.95 -11.45
N ALA A 99 -4.30 -4.48 -11.62
CA ALA A 99 -3.80 -3.96 -12.89
C ALA A 99 -3.86 -5.01 -14.01
N GLY A 100 -3.44 -6.25 -13.73
CA GLY A 100 -3.53 -7.37 -14.65
C GLY A 100 -4.97 -7.71 -15.04
N ALA A 101 -5.89 -7.73 -14.08
CA ALA A 101 -7.31 -7.95 -14.34
C ALA A 101 -7.93 -6.84 -15.22
N VAL A 102 -7.62 -5.56 -14.92
CA VAL A 102 -8.06 -4.42 -15.74
C VAL A 102 -7.49 -4.51 -17.17
N LEU A 103 -6.22 -4.90 -17.32
CA LEU A 103 -5.57 -5.07 -18.61
C LEU A 103 -6.16 -6.23 -19.42
N CYS A 104 -6.47 -7.36 -18.77
CA CYS A 104 -7.16 -8.49 -19.40
C CYS A 104 -8.55 -8.12 -19.93
N LEU A 105 -9.29 -7.28 -19.21
CA LEU A 105 -10.70 -7.01 -19.50
C LEU A 105 -10.91 -5.76 -20.37
N GLY A 106 -10.04 -4.76 -20.23
CA GLY A 106 -10.18 -3.45 -20.88
C GLY A 106 -9.06 -3.09 -21.84
N GLY A 107 -7.87 -3.68 -21.68
CA GLY A 107 -6.69 -3.34 -22.47
C GLY A 107 -5.88 -2.17 -21.92
N PHE A 108 -4.82 -1.80 -22.67
CA PHE A 108 -3.88 -0.75 -22.27
C PHE A 108 -4.52 0.64 -22.15
N ALA A 109 -5.54 0.94 -22.97
CA ALA A 109 -6.27 2.20 -22.90
C ALA A 109 -7.01 2.38 -21.56
N PHE A 110 -7.57 1.29 -21.03
CA PHE A 110 -8.18 1.27 -19.70
C PHE A 110 -7.14 1.45 -18.61
N LEU A 111 -6.01 0.73 -18.71
CA LEU A 111 -4.93 0.82 -17.74
C LEU A 111 -4.39 2.26 -17.63
N ARG A 112 -4.21 2.94 -18.77
CA ARG A 112 -3.77 4.36 -18.80
C ARG A 112 -4.76 5.28 -18.10
N THR A 113 -6.06 5.01 -18.20
CA THR A 113 -7.08 5.82 -17.52
C THR A 113 -7.10 5.54 -16.01
N TRP A 114 -6.71 4.34 -15.60
CA TRP A 114 -6.60 3.93 -14.19
C TRP A 114 -5.26 4.32 -13.55
N THR A 115 -4.35 4.99 -14.29
CA THR A 115 -3.05 5.40 -13.76
C THR A 115 -3.18 6.22 -12.47
N PHE A 116 -4.15 7.13 -12.40
CA PHE A 116 -4.34 7.96 -11.21
C PHE A 116 -4.81 7.15 -9.98
N PRO A 117 -5.86 6.30 -10.05
CA PRO A 117 -6.18 5.35 -8.98
C PRO A 117 -5.00 4.46 -8.56
N PHE A 118 -4.19 3.97 -9.51
CA PHE A 118 -3.02 3.14 -9.20
C PHE A 118 -1.89 3.91 -8.51
N LEU A 119 -1.65 5.16 -8.93
CA LEU A 119 -0.71 6.05 -8.24
C LEU A 119 -1.17 6.33 -6.81
N LEU A 120 -2.48 6.56 -6.61
CA LEU A 120 -3.02 6.74 -5.28
C LEU A 120 -2.87 5.47 -4.43
N ALA A 121 -3.13 4.30 -5.02
CA ALA A 121 -2.96 3.00 -4.36
C ALA A 121 -1.51 2.73 -3.91
N LEU A 122 -0.51 3.40 -4.48
CA LEU A 122 0.87 3.33 -3.99
C LEU A 122 1.01 3.96 -2.60
N PHE A 123 0.26 5.02 -2.30
CA PHE A 123 0.30 5.73 -1.02
C PHE A 123 -0.33 4.94 0.14
N MET A 124 -1.21 3.98 -0.13
CA MET A 124 -1.74 3.10 0.94
C MET A 124 -0.83 1.93 1.26
N LEU A 125 0.21 1.68 0.45
CA LEU A 125 1.06 0.51 0.67
C LEU A 125 1.75 0.63 2.04
N PRO A 126 1.76 -0.47 2.82
CA PRO A 126 2.54 -0.60 4.05
C PRO A 126 3.95 -0.01 3.96
N LYS A 127 4.51 0.45 5.09
CA LYS A 127 5.95 0.75 5.14
C LYS A 127 6.74 -0.49 4.70
N LEU A 128 7.70 -0.30 3.79
CA LEU A 128 8.62 -1.36 3.42
C LEU A 128 9.49 -1.69 4.64
N ALA A 129 9.17 -2.79 5.32
CA ALA A 129 9.77 -3.16 6.61
C ALA A 129 11.32 -3.22 6.56
N ILE A 130 11.88 -3.62 5.41
CA ILE A 130 13.33 -3.67 5.19
C ILE A 130 13.95 -2.27 5.27
N VAL A 131 13.35 -1.29 4.58
CA VAL A 131 13.83 0.10 4.59
C VAL A 131 13.62 0.71 5.97
N TYR A 132 12.46 0.46 6.61
CA TYR A 132 12.17 0.99 7.93
C TYR A 132 13.16 0.51 9.01
N ASN A 133 13.38 -0.81 9.08
CA ASN A 133 14.24 -1.40 10.12
C ASN A 133 15.71 -1.04 9.94
N GLN A 134 16.19 -0.90 8.69
CA GLN A 134 17.60 -0.64 8.43
C GLN A 134 17.97 0.83 8.36
N VAL A 135 17.04 1.73 8.01
CA VAL A 135 17.34 3.15 7.78
C VAL A 135 16.64 4.05 8.80
N THR A 136 15.34 3.87 9.01
CA THR A 136 14.55 4.77 9.86
C THR A 136 14.85 4.57 11.34
N LEU A 137 14.97 3.32 11.79
CA LEU A 137 15.19 2.98 13.20
C LEU A 137 16.51 3.54 13.78
N PRO A 138 17.69 3.44 13.12
CA PRO A 138 18.91 4.07 13.64
C PRO A 138 18.83 5.61 13.66
N LEU A 139 18.15 6.23 12.70
CA LEU A 139 17.95 7.68 12.68
C LEU A 139 17.04 8.14 13.82
N GLN A 140 15.98 7.40 14.12
CA GLN A 140 15.13 7.68 15.29
C GLN A 140 15.91 7.57 16.60
N LEU A 141 16.79 6.56 16.72
CA LEU A 141 17.66 6.42 17.89
C LEU A 141 18.66 7.58 17.98
N LEU A 142 19.26 8.02 16.87
CA LEU A 142 20.13 9.18 16.84
C LEU A 142 19.38 10.45 17.25
N ALA A 143 18.17 10.66 16.70
CA ALA A 143 17.32 11.79 17.01
C ALA A 143 16.88 11.80 18.48
N SER A 144 16.61 10.64 19.09
CA SER A 144 16.24 10.54 20.51
C SER A 144 17.40 10.92 21.47
N ARG A 145 18.64 10.75 21.03
CA ARG A 145 19.84 11.03 21.85
C ARG A 145 20.18 12.52 21.90
N LEU A 146 19.79 13.31 20.90
CA LEU A 146 20.10 14.74 20.85
C LEU A 146 19.36 15.53 21.95
N PRO A 147 18.03 15.40 22.15
CA PRO A 147 17.33 16.06 23.25
C PRO A 147 17.82 15.60 24.62
N ALA A 148 18.12 14.30 24.78
CA ALA A 148 18.63 13.76 26.04
C ALA A 148 19.99 14.38 26.41
N GLY A 149 20.88 14.58 25.44
CA GLY A 149 22.16 15.26 25.65
C GLY A 149 21.99 16.74 26.07
N CYS A 150 21.08 17.47 25.42
CA CYS A 150 20.76 18.85 25.79
C CYS A 150 20.11 18.99 27.17
N LEU A 151 19.22 18.06 27.52
CA LEU A 151 18.58 18.03 28.85
C LEU A 151 19.60 17.73 29.95
N LEU A 152 20.52 16.79 29.72
CA LEU A 152 21.56 16.45 30.69
C LEU A 152 22.61 17.55 30.85
N SER A 153 22.96 18.25 29.77
CA SER A 153 23.89 19.39 29.84
C SER A 153 23.25 20.60 30.52
N TRP A 154 21.96 20.86 30.27
CA TRP A 154 21.19 21.90 30.95
C TRP A 154 20.96 21.59 32.44
N ALA A 155 20.60 20.36 32.78
CA ALA A 155 20.41 19.94 34.17
C ALA A 155 21.71 20.09 34.98
N ARG A 156 22.86 19.74 34.37
CA ARG A 156 24.17 19.88 34.99
C ARG A 156 24.60 21.34 35.20
N SER A 157 24.12 22.28 34.37
CA SER A 157 24.42 23.71 34.54
C SER A 157 23.50 24.42 35.54
N HIS A 158 22.35 23.84 35.91
CA HIS A 158 21.38 24.46 36.83
C HIS A 158 21.26 23.74 38.19
N LEU A 159 21.71 22.49 38.32
CA LEU A 159 21.87 21.80 39.61
C LEU A 159 23.29 22.03 40.15
N THR A 160 23.50 23.16 40.82
CA THR A 160 24.65 23.31 41.74
C THR A 160 24.44 22.38 42.95
N PRO A 161 25.46 21.64 43.41
CA PRO A 161 25.34 20.86 44.65
C PRO A 161 25.03 21.84 45.79
N LEU A 162 23.95 21.58 46.54
CA LEU A 162 23.70 22.30 47.78
C LEU A 162 24.91 22.06 48.71
N PRO A 163 25.46 23.12 49.34
CA PRO A 163 26.58 22.95 50.25
C PRO A 163 26.15 21.99 51.36
N GLU A 164 26.88 20.89 51.51
CA GLU A 164 26.63 19.93 52.58
C GLU A 164 26.81 20.64 53.93
N LEU A 165 25.76 20.60 54.75
CA LEU A 165 25.74 21.10 56.14
C LEU A 165 26.30 20.03 57.08
#